data_AF-A0A4V6YXQ6-F1
#
_entry.id   AF-A0A4V6YXQ6-F1
#
_cell.length_a   1.000
_cell.length_b   1.000
_cell.length_c   1.000
_cell.angle_alpha   90.00
_cell.angle_beta   90.00
_cell.angle_gamma   90.00
#
_symmetry.space_group_name_H-M   'P 1'
#
loop_
_entity.id
_entity.type
_entity.pdbx_description
1 polymer ?
#
loop_
_entity_poly.entity_id
_entity_poly.type
_entity_poly.pdbx_seq_one_letter_code
_entity_poly.pdbx_strand_id
1 'polypeptide(L)' 'MAGKGCIMRDAHQRLKDKLPELEVIGSNVDNAVPHYLREMFLS' A
#
# COMPACT_ATOMS: atom_id res chain seq x y z
N MET A 1 -9.87 -12.34 -6.08
CA MET A 1 -8.85 -12.23 -5.01
C MET A 1 -7.63 -11.57 -5.60
N ALA A 2 -6.96 -10.67 -4.87
CA ALA A 2 -5.68 -10.10 -5.31
C ALA A 2 -4.53 -11.01 -4.86
N GLY A 3 -3.50 -11.19 -5.70
CA GLY A 3 -2.32 -11.97 -5.35
C GLY A 3 -1.37 -11.28 -4.36
N LYS A 4 -1.43 -9.94 -4.30
CA LYS A 4 -0.70 -9.09 -3.35
C LYS A 4 -1.61 -7.95 -2.93
N GLY A 5 -1.73 -7.73 -1.61
CA GLY A 5 -2.40 -6.58 -1.03
C GLY A 5 -1.39 -5.63 -0.39
N CYS A 6 -1.60 -4.32 -0.58
CA CYS A 6 -0.84 -3.27 0.08
C CYS A 6 -1.83 -2.31 0.76
N ILE A 7 -1.48 -1.81 1.95
CA ILE A 7 -2.25 -0.85 2.73
C ILE A 7 -1.59 0.52 2.63
N MET A 8 -2.37 1.58 2.52
CA MET A 8 -1.84 2.95 2.51
C MET A 8 -1.37 3.40 3.90
N ARG A 9 -0.34 4.26 3.98
CA ARG A 9 0.14 4.83 5.24
C ARG A 9 -0.97 5.57 6.00
N ASP A 10 -1.84 6.27 5.28
CA ASP A 10 -2.97 7.04 5.82
C ASP A 10 -4.26 6.21 5.97
N ALA A 11 -4.22 4.89 5.73
CA ALA A 11 -5.36 4.03 5.99
C ALA A 11 -5.73 3.97 7.47
N HIS A 12 -7.03 3.76 7.75
CA HIS A 12 -7.55 3.60 9.10
C HIS A 12 -6.78 2.54 9.89
N GLN A 13 -6.49 2.85 11.15
CA GLN A 13 -5.74 1.96 12.06
C GLN A 13 -6.38 0.56 12.16
N ARG A 14 -7.72 0.50 12.24
CA ARG A 14 -8.47 -0.76 12.26
C ARG A 14 -8.15 -1.70 11.09
N LEU A 15 -7.85 -1.18 9.90
CA LEU A 15 -7.48 -2.00 8.74
C LEU A 15 -6.09 -2.60 8.92
N LYS A 16 -5.14 -1.82 9.42
CA LYS A 16 -3.76 -2.27 9.71
C LYS A 16 -3.74 -3.32 10.82
N ASP A 17 -4.54 -3.12 11.87
CA ASP A 17 -4.63 -4.06 12.99
C ASP A 17 -5.26 -5.39 12.55
N LYS A 18 -6.19 -5.35 11.59
CA LYS A 18 -6.87 -6.53 11.07
C LYS A 18 -6.02 -7.34 10.09
N LEU A 19 -5.13 -6.68 9.36
CA LEU A 19 -4.29 -7.26 8.31
C LEU A 19 -2.82 -6.84 8.48
N PRO A 20 -2.20 -7.13 9.63
CA PRO A 20 -0.84 -6.67 9.96
C PRO A 20 0.24 -7.28 9.05
N GLU A 21 -0.07 -8.36 8.35
CA GLU A 21 0.82 -9.02 7.39
C GLU A 21 0.91 -8.31 6.04
N LEU A 22 -0.05 -7.42 5.74
CA LEU A 22 -0.03 -6.66 4.49
C LEU A 22 0.97 -5.51 4.58
N GLU A 23 1.70 -5.33 3.49
CA GLU A 23 2.69 -4.26 3.36
C GLU A 23 2.02 -2.89 3.44
N VAL A 24 2.53 -2.02 4.29
CA VAL A 24 2.07 -0.63 4.37
C VAL A 24 2.96 0.23 3.48
N ILE A 25 2.41 0.71 2.37
CA ILE A 25 3.07 1.64 1.44
C ILE A 25 2.88 3.10 1.90
N GLY A 26 3.39 4.06 1.13
CA GLY A 26 3.27 5.50 1.41
C GLY A 26 1.83 6.03 1.43
N SER A 27 1.70 7.36 1.54
CA SER A 27 0.39 8.02 1.58
C SER A 27 -0.13 8.38 0.19
N ASN A 28 -1.45 8.47 0.06
CA ASN A 28 -2.08 8.97 -1.17
C ASN A 28 -1.68 10.42 -1.49
N VAL A 29 -1.44 11.24 -0.47
CA VAL A 29 -0.98 12.64 -0.62
C VAL A 29 0.34 12.71 -1.36
N ASP A 30 1.19 11.69 -1.20
CA ASP A 30 2.51 11.60 -1.84
C ASP A 30 2.45 10.81 -3.17
N ASN A 31 1.27 10.51 -3.71
CA ASN A 31 1.11 9.64 -4.88
C ASN A 31 1.79 8.27 -4.71
N ALA A 32 1.75 7.68 -3.52
CA ALA A 32 2.50 6.45 -3.23
C ALA A 32 2.12 5.25 -4.13
N VAL A 33 0.85 5.13 -4.54
CA VAL A 33 0.40 4.04 -5.42
C VAL A 33 1.09 4.05 -6.79
N PRO A 34 1.03 5.14 -7.59
CA PRO A 34 1.71 5.16 -8.88
C PRO A 34 3.25 5.08 -8.76
N HIS A 35 3.85 5.64 -7.69
CA HIS A 35 5.29 5.45 -7.44
C HIS A 35 5.63 3.97 -7.20
N TYR A 36 4.88 3.29 -6.34
CA TYR A 36 5.05 1.87 -6.05
C TYR A 36 4.85 0.99 -7.30
N LEU A 37 3.84 1.30 -8.14
CA LEU A 37 3.64 0.59 -9.40
C LEU A 37 4.79 0.83 -10.40
N ARG A 38 5.33 2.05 -10.45
CA ARG A 38 6.48 2.37 -11.31
C ARG A 38 7.72 1.57 -10.91
N GLU A 39 8.01 1.46 -9.62
CA GLU A 39 9.10 0.62 -9.09
C GLU A 39 8.86 -0.88 -9.34
N MET A 40 7.61 -1.32 -9.43
CA MET A 40 7.32 -2.73 -9.69
C MET A 40 7.43 -3.11 -11.16
N PHE A 41 7.10 -2.21 -12.08
CA PHE A 41 6.91 -2.55 -13.50
C PHE A 41 7.81 -1.80 -14.48
N LEU A 42 8.40 -0.66 -14.08
CA LEU A 42 9.07 0.28 -14.99
C LEU A 42 10.49 0.66 -14.57
N SER A 43 11.02 0.05 -13.50
CA SER A 43 12.41 0.23 -13.06
C SER A 43 13.26 -1.01 -13.33
#